data_AF-A0A1J5KZ48-F1
#
_entry.id   AF-A0A1J5KZ48-F1
#
_cell.length_a   1.000
_cell.length_b   1.000
_cell.length_c   1.000
_cell.angle_alpha   90.00
_cell.angle_beta   90.00
_cell.angle_gamma   90.00
#
_symmetry.space_group_name_H-M   'P 1'
#
loop_
_entity.id
_entity.type
_entity.pdbx_description
1 polymer ?
#
loop_
_entity_poly.entity_id
_entity_poly.type
_entity_poly.pdbx_seq_one_letter_code
_entity_poly.pdbx_strand_id
1 'polypeptide(L)'
;MVFQRKKKEAKNRAQMEFEFPRDRENDRNFHLGGKSFYFFDLDDNVVFLSTPIVIFNKHNGAEHFLTSHQFARHNKIIGKEGLYKDYTMDFCDFNGSFRNFRDQDFSMAQRITGKRQSFVKDIEHALNNQDHIWKAPSWNHFFHATYNNRPVSIITARGHREETIRDGIDLIVKEGHLPNTPNFHTIYAVSNPETRERLGGCREDYNVPELKYKAIIESVEKAIKEYGYSDYHRFGMSDDDPGNIDLITDAMVELKQKFPRMSFFVIQTYDNGFERREVLTNEIKTIVSKSESRLDQLNLFA
;
A
#
# COMPACT_ATOMS: atom_id res chain seq x y z
N MET A 1 3.90 -17.12 -34.80
CA MET A 1 4.29 -18.01 -33.68
C MET A 1 4.13 -17.19 -32.40
N VAL A 2 2.99 -17.31 -31.71
CA VAL A 2 2.74 -16.56 -30.48
C VAL A 2 3.48 -17.30 -29.37
N PHE A 3 4.57 -16.72 -28.86
CA PHE A 3 5.25 -17.22 -27.68
C PHE A 3 4.30 -17.11 -26.49
N GLN A 4 3.58 -18.19 -26.16
CA GLN A 4 2.95 -18.33 -24.87
C GLN A 4 4.07 -18.38 -23.82
N ARG A 5 4.28 -17.27 -23.12
CA ARG A 5 5.20 -17.19 -21.99
C ARG A 5 4.67 -18.17 -20.94
N LYS A 6 5.35 -19.31 -20.75
CA LYS A 6 5.00 -20.28 -19.68
C LYS A 6 4.87 -19.51 -18.36
N LYS A 7 3.68 -19.56 -17.76
CA LYS A 7 3.42 -19.00 -16.43
C LYS A 7 4.35 -19.73 -15.45
N LYS A 8 5.24 -19.00 -14.78
CA LYS A 8 6.21 -19.57 -13.84
C LYS A 8 5.46 -19.90 -12.54
N GLU A 9 5.53 -21.14 -12.09
CA GLU A 9 4.88 -21.58 -10.85
C GLU A 9 5.47 -20.85 -9.64
N ALA A 10 4.61 -20.51 -8.67
CA ALA A 10 5.01 -19.83 -7.44
C ALA A 10 6.07 -20.64 -6.67
N LYS A 11 7.20 -20.01 -6.33
CA LYS A 11 8.31 -20.67 -5.60
C LYS A 11 7.93 -21.12 -4.19
N ASN A 12 7.03 -20.37 -3.54
CA ASN A 12 6.55 -20.65 -2.20
C ASN A 12 5.04 -20.95 -2.24
N ARG A 13 4.65 -22.16 -1.84
CA ARG A 13 3.26 -22.63 -1.82
C ARG A 13 2.63 -22.62 -0.43
N ALA A 14 3.31 -22.08 0.59
CA ALA A 14 2.81 -22.07 1.97
C ALA A 14 1.45 -21.36 2.11
N GLN A 15 1.17 -20.40 1.23
CA GLN A 15 -0.14 -19.78 1.07
C GLN A 15 -0.78 -20.26 -0.25
N MET A 16 -1.25 -21.51 -0.25
CA MET A 16 -1.89 -22.15 -1.41
C MET A 16 -3.15 -21.36 -1.83
N GLU A 17 -3.14 -20.83 -3.04
CA GLU A 17 -4.36 -20.42 -3.75
C GLU A 17 -4.69 -21.51 -4.78
N PHE A 18 -5.94 -22.00 -4.78
CA PHE A 18 -6.40 -22.91 -5.82
C PHE A 18 -6.46 -22.17 -7.15
N GLU A 19 -5.56 -22.50 -8.09
CA GLU A 19 -5.53 -21.93 -9.43
C GLU A 19 -6.65 -22.49 -10.30
N PHE A 20 -7.87 -21.98 -10.13
CA PHE A 20 -8.91 -22.13 -11.15
C PHE A 20 -8.66 -21.11 -12.26
N PRO A 21 -8.79 -21.49 -13.55
CA PRO A 21 -8.80 -20.52 -14.64
C PRO A 21 -9.97 -19.56 -14.40
N ARG A 22 -9.64 -18.31 -14.10
CA ARG A 22 -10.61 -17.21 -14.01
C ARG A 22 -10.64 -16.50 -15.36
N ASP A 23 -11.81 -16.02 -15.77
CA ASP A 23 -11.90 -15.12 -16.90
C ASP A 23 -11.56 -13.70 -16.45
N ARG A 24 -10.99 -12.91 -17.37
CA ARG A 24 -10.80 -11.49 -17.10
C ARG A 24 -12.14 -10.78 -17.10
N GLU A 25 -12.35 -9.96 -16.09
CA GLU A 25 -13.55 -9.17 -15.92
C GLU A 25 -13.34 -7.75 -16.49
N ASN A 26 -14.33 -7.22 -17.20
CA ASN A 26 -14.35 -5.80 -17.55
C ASN A 26 -14.73 -4.94 -16.35
N ASP A 27 -14.41 -3.64 -16.39
CA ASP A 27 -14.91 -2.71 -15.39
C ASP A 27 -16.45 -2.73 -15.41
N ARG A 28 -17.10 -2.71 -14.25
CA ARG A 28 -18.58 -2.79 -14.16
C ARG A 28 -19.27 -1.77 -15.06
N ASN A 29 -18.70 -0.56 -15.11
CA ASN A 29 -19.21 0.54 -15.91
C ASN A 29 -18.41 0.79 -17.19
N PHE A 30 -17.64 -0.20 -17.68
CA PHE A 30 -16.79 -0.04 -18.86
C PHE A 30 -17.58 0.45 -20.08
N HIS A 31 -18.78 -0.11 -20.28
CA HIS A 31 -19.70 0.26 -21.36
C HIS A 31 -20.20 1.72 -21.28
N LEU A 32 -20.05 2.38 -20.13
CA LEU A 32 -20.39 3.79 -19.90
C LEU A 32 -19.14 4.69 -19.87
N GLY A 33 -17.98 4.17 -20.29
CA GLY A 33 -16.68 4.85 -20.19
C GLY A 33 -16.12 4.91 -18.77
N GLY A 34 -16.71 4.18 -17.82
CA GLY A 34 -16.24 4.10 -16.44
C GLY A 34 -15.02 3.19 -16.29
N LYS A 35 -14.22 3.47 -15.26
CA LYS A 35 -13.03 2.71 -14.85
C LYS A 35 -13.03 2.58 -13.34
N SER A 36 -12.46 1.50 -12.83
CA SER A 36 -12.36 1.22 -11.41
C SER A 36 -10.91 1.30 -10.97
N PHE A 37 -10.61 2.28 -10.13
CA PHE A 37 -9.28 2.59 -9.63
C PHE A 37 -9.12 2.03 -8.22
N TYR A 38 -8.06 1.26 -8.00
CA TYR A 38 -7.81 0.55 -6.75
C TYR A 38 -6.62 1.19 -6.04
N PHE A 39 -6.85 1.72 -4.85
CA PHE A 39 -5.84 2.38 -4.03
C PHE A 39 -5.50 1.49 -2.83
N PHE A 40 -4.22 1.39 -2.51
CA PHE A 40 -3.73 0.53 -1.42
C PHE A 40 -2.70 1.25 -0.57
N ASP A 41 -2.80 1.12 0.75
CA ASP A 41 -1.59 1.11 1.58
C ASP A 41 -0.86 -0.22 1.37
N LEU A 42 0.47 -0.18 1.36
CA LEU A 42 1.29 -1.32 1.02
C LEU A 42 1.58 -2.20 2.23
N ASP A 43 2.12 -1.58 3.28
CA ASP A 43 2.56 -2.24 4.51
C ASP A 43 1.37 -2.67 5.35
N ASP A 44 1.42 -3.89 5.87
CA ASP A 44 0.43 -4.52 6.75
C ASP A 44 -0.99 -4.68 6.16
N ASN A 45 -1.27 -4.03 5.02
CA ASN A 45 -2.50 -4.14 4.25
C ASN A 45 -2.36 -5.06 3.01
N VAL A 46 -1.34 -4.87 2.15
CA VAL A 46 -1.10 -5.74 0.98
C VAL A 46 -0.02 -6.79 1.27
N VAL A 47 1.06 -6.38 1.95
CA VAL A 47 2.15 -7.28 2.34
C VAL A 47 2.63 -7.03 3.77
N PHE A 48 2.92 -8.11 4.50
CA PHE A 48 3.65 -8.08 5.77
C PHE A 48 5.15 -8.15 5.52
N LEU A 49 5.86 -7.10 5.91
CA LEU A 49 7.31 -6.99 5.73
C LEU A 49 8.01 -6.85 7.09
N SER A 50 9.14 -7.54 7.25
CA SER A 50 9.93 -7.52 8.48
C SER A 50 10.86 -6.31 8.57
N THR A 51 10.53 -5.19 7.91
CA THR A 51 11.36 -3.97 7.91
C THR A 51 11.37 -3.37 9.33
N PRO A 52 12.52 -3.29 10.02
CA PRO A 52 12.53 -2.82 11.40
C PRO A 52 12.64 -1.30 11.49
N ILE A 53 11.94 -0.71 12.46
CA ILE A 53 12.05 0.69 12.88
C ILE A 53 13.05 0.77 14.04
N VAL A 54 13.93 1.76 14.01
CA VAL A 54 15.03 1.87 14.98
C VAL A 54 14.71 2.94 16.02
N ILE A 55 14.91 2.62 17.30
CA ILE A 55 14.87 3.60 18.39
C ILE A 55 16.21 3.58 19.13
N PHE A 56 16.58 4.71 19.74
CA PHE A 56 17.91 4.90 20.31
C PHE A 56 17.81 5.09 21.82
N ASN A 57 18.58 4.34 22.59
CA ASN A 57 18.65 4.51 24.03
C ASN A 57 19.23 5.89 24.37
N LYS A 58 18.57 6.66 25.22
CA LYS A 58 18.93 8.04 25.56
C LYS A 58 20.30 8.16 26.27
N HIS A 59 20.77 7.11 26.93
CA HIS A 59 21.98 7.16 27.75
C HIS A 59 23.25 6.80 26.97
N ASN A 60 23.18 5.78 26.12
CA ASN A 60 24.35 5.23 25.42
C ASN A 60 24.21 5.22 23.89
N GLY A 61 23.08 5.67 23.34
CA GLY A 61 22.81 5.68 21.91
C GLY A 61 22.61 4.29 21.29
N ALA A 62 22.52 3.23 22.10
CA ALA A 62 22.35 1.87 21.60
C ALA A 62 21.02 1.72 20.86
N GLU A 63 21.08 1.02 19.73
CA GLU A 63 19.93 0.79 18.86
C GLU A 63 19.05 -0.34 19.38
N HIS A 64 17.74 -0.14 19.29
CA HIS A 64 16.74 -1.15 19.52
C HIS A 64 15.76 -1.18 18.33
N PHE A 65 15.41 -2.38 17.89
CA PHE A 65 14.63 -2.59 16.67
C PHE A 65 13.19 -2.97 17.03
N LEU A 66 12.24 -2.23 16.48
CA LEU A 66 10.81 -2.47 16.60
C LEU A 66 10.26 -2.97 15.26
N THR A 67 9.30 -3.89 15.33
CA THR A 67 8.41 -4.20 14.21
C THR A 67 7.41 -3.05 13.99
N SER A 68 6.81 -2.97 12.80
CA SER A 68 5.73 -2.01 12.49
C SER A 68 4.59 -2.08 13.52
N HIS A 69 4.16 -3.29 13.88
CA HIS A 69 3.12 -3.52 14.90
C HIS A 69 3.52 -3.00 16.29
N GLN A 70 4.74 -3.28 16.75
CA GLN A 70 5.23 -2.75 18.04
C GLN A 70 5.30 -1.22 18.01
N PHE A 71 5.74 -0.65 16.88
CA PHE A 71 5.81 0.79 16.72
C PHE A 71 4.42 1.44 16.74
N ALA A 72 3.44 0.88 16.02
CA ALA A 72 2.06 1.37 16.02
C ALA A 72 1.48 1.45 17.45
N ARG A 73 1.75 0.43 18.29
CA ARG A 73 1.28 0.39 19.68
C ARG A 73 1.97 1.40 20.60
N HIS A 74 3.23 1.74 20.34
CA HIS A 74 4.05 2.46 21.31
C HIS A 74 4.51 3.85 20.88
N ASN A 75 4.41 4.24 19.60
CA ASN A 75 5.04 5.46 19.08
C ASN A 75 4.69 6.74 19.86
N LYS A 76 3.46 6.87 20.38
CA LYS A 76 2.99 8.05 21.12
C LYS A 76 3.65 8.22 22.49
N ILE A 77 4.13 7.12 23.07
CA ILE A 77 4.69 7.04 24.43
C ILE A 77 6.20 6.80 24.47
N ILE A 78 6.85 6.53 23.32
CA ILE A 78 8.31 6.40 23.24
C ILE A 78 8.96 7.68 23.79
N GLY A 79 9.93 7.51 24.69
CA GLY A 79 10.63 8.61 25.32
C GLY A 79 9.85 9.34 26.42
N LYS A 80 8.63 8.90 26.74
CA LYS A 80 7.79 9.50 27.78
C LYS A 80 7.53 8.52 28.92
N GLU A 81 7.00 7.34 28.61
CA GLU A 81 6.58 6.35 29.62
C GLU A 81 6.62 4.91 29.09
N GLY A 82 6.41 3.94 29.99
CA GLY A 82 6.36 2.52 29.67
C GLY A 82 7.71 1.91 29.30
N LEU A 83 7.65 0.82 28.51
CA LEU A 83 8.82 0.00 28.14
C LEU A 83 9.92 0.78 27.42
N TYR A 84 9.55 1.83 26.67
CA TYR A 84 10.47 2.61 25.84
C TYR A 84 10.68 4.05 26.36
N LYS A 85 10.46 4.31 27.66
CA LYS A 85 10.64 5.64 28.26
C LYS A 85 12.07 6.19 28.11
N ASP A 86 13.06 5.29 28.14
CA ASP A 86 14.50 5.62 28.07
C ASP A 86 15.04 5.59 26.63
N TYR A 87 14.15 5.60 25.63
CA TYR A 87 14.50 5.63 24.22
C TYR A 87 14.00 6.91 23.53
N THR A 88 14.61 7.27 22.41
CA THR A 88 14.21 8.39 21.56
C THR A 88 14.13 7.95 20.10
N MET A 89 13.38 8.71 19.31
CA MET A 89 13.37 8.60 17.85
C MET A 89 14.28 9.66 17.24
N ASP A 90 14.92 9.32 16.13
CA ASP A 90 15.67 10.25 15.29
C ASP A 90 14.95 10.32 13.94
N PHE A 91 14.53 11.50 13.53
CA PHE A 91 13.78 11.71 12.28
C PHE A 91 14.68 12.09 11.09
N CYS A 92 16.00 12.02 11.25
CA CYS A 92 16.92 12.18 10.13
C CYS A 92 16.64 11.15 9.03
N ASP A 93 16.46 11.64 7.80
CA ASP A 93 16.10 10.82 6.63
C ASP A 93 17.20 9.79 6.27
N PHE A 94 18.45 10.00 6.68
CA PHE A 94 19.57 9.14 6.26
C PHE A 94 19.95 8.05 7.27
N ASN A 95 20.02 8.40 8.55
CA ASN A 95 20.54 7.52 9.61
C ASN A 95 19.58 7.34 10.79
N GLY A 96 18.41 7.99 10.76
CA GLY A 96 17.43 7.96 11.84
C GLY A 96 16.60 6.68 11.90
N SER A 97 15.52 6.76 12.68
CA SER A 97 14.60 5.69 13.03
C SER A 97 13.97 4.97 11.84
N PHE A 98 13.74 5.69 10.74
CA PHE A 98 13.08 5.17 9.54
C PHE A 98 14.03 4.90 8.37
N ARG A 99 15.35 4.86 8.59
CA ARG A 99 16.34 4.64 7.52
C ARG A 99 16.13 3.37 6.70
N ASN A 100 15.53 2.33 7.29
CA ASN A 100 15.22 1.07 6.59
C ASN A 100 13.99 1.19 5.68
N PHE A 101 13.17 2.24 5.88
CA PHE A 101 12.01 2.58 5.06
C PHE A 101 12.38 3.55 3.93
N ARG A 102 13.67 3.76 3.67
CA ARG A 102 14.18 4.71 2.68
C ARG A 102 15.23 4.06 1.81
N ASP A 103 15.48 4.66 0.65
CA ASP A 103 16.59 4.25 -0.20
C ASP A 103 17.93 4.62 0.42
N GLN A 104 18.88 3.72 0.25
CA GLN A 104 20.27 3.97 0.57
C GLN A 104 21.04 4.33 -0.71
N ASP A 105 21.95 5.28 -0.59
CA ASP A 105 22.88 5.62 -1.65
C ASP A 105 23.97 4.56 -1.77
N PHE A 106 23.85 3.72 -2.80
CA PHE A 106 24.87 2.73 -3.12
C PHE A 106 25.91 3.29 -4.08
N SER A 107 27.19 3.08 -3.75
CA SER A 107 28.29 3.34 -4.66
C SER A 107 28.20 2.44 -5.90
N MET A 108 28.87 2.83 -6.98
CA MET A 108 28.86 2.05 -8.23
C MET A 108 29.37 0.62 -8.01
N ALA A 109 30.40 0.43 -7.19
CA ALA A 109 30.90 -0.89 -6.80
C ALA A 109 29.83 -1.70 -6.06
N GLN A 110 29.09 -1.11 -5.12
CA GLN A 110 28.02 -1.79 -4.39
C GLN A 110 26.85 -2.20 -5.30
N ARG A 111 26.54 -1.40 -6.32
CA ARG A 111 25.53 -1.78 -7.32
C ARG A 111 26.01 -2.97 -8.16
N ILE A 112 27.28 -2.98 -8.55
CA ILE A 112 27.89 -4.09 -9.31
C ILE A 112 27.93 -5.38 -8.49
N THR A 113 28.18 -5.31 -7.18
CA THR A 113 28.14 -6.49 -6.29
C THR A 113 26.72 -6.99 -6.00
N GLY A 114 25.69 -6.37 -6.60
CA GLY A 114 24.31 -6.78 -6.45
C GLY A 114 23.65 -6.31 -5.15
N LYS A 115 24.20 -5.31 -4.47
CA LYS A 115 23.56 -4.74 -3.27
C LYS A 115 22.21 -4.13 -3.66
N ARG A 116 21.14 -4.67 -3.07
CA ARG A 116 19.76 -4.19 -3.26
C ARG A 116 19.27 -3.30 -2.11
N GLN A 117 18.27 -2.48 -2.41
CA GLN A 117 17.57 -1.64 -1.44
C GLN A 117 16.88 -2.50 -0.38
N SER A 118 16.66 -1.95 0.82
CA SER A 118 16.06 -2.67 1.95
C SER A 118 14.70 -3.25 1.58
N PHE A 119 13.82 -2.46 0.95
CA PHE A 119 12.50 -2.91 0.52
C PHE A 119 12.55 -4.16 -0.37
N VAL A 120 13.41 -4.17 -1.39
CA VAL A 120 13.55 -5.31 -2.30
C VAL A 120 14.09 -6.54 -1.58
N LYS A 121 14.99 -6.36 -0.60
CA LYS A 121 15.50 -7.45 0.24
C LYS A 121 14.42 -8.01 1.17
N ASP A 122 13.60 -7.15 1.76
CA ASP A 122 12.53 -7.56 2.66
C ASP A 122 11.47 -8.38 1.90
N ILE A 123 11.13 -7.96 0.67
CA ILE A 123 10.29 -8.74 -0.24
C ILE A 123 10.94 -10.09 -0.58
N GLU A 124 12.21 -10.09 -0.98
CA GLU A 124 12.94 -11.33 -1.28
C GLU A 124 12.97 -12.29 -0.09
N HIS A 125 13.17 -11.76 1.12
CA HIS A 125 13.14 -12.54 2.35
C HIS A 125 11.73 -13.12 2.61
N ALA A 126 10.70 -12.30 2.49
CA ALA A 126 9.31 -12.71 2.68
C ALA A 126 8.88 -13.82 1.71
N LEU A 127 9.31 -13.74 0.44
CA LEU A 127 9.03 -14.74 -0.58
C LEU A 127 9.77 -16.07 -0.33
N ASN A 128 11.01 -16.01 0.17
CA ASN A 128 11.84 -17.19 0.38
C ASN A 128 11.56 -17.92 1.71
N ASN A 129 10.93 -17.25 2.68
CA ASN A 129 10.64 -17.84 3.99
C ASN A 129 9.32 -18.64 3.95
N GLN A 130 9.40 -19.97 4.05
CA GLN A 130 8.23 -20.86 3.94
C GLN A 130 7.29 -20.79 5.15
N ASP A 131 7.79 -20.39 6.32
CA ASP A 131 7.00 -20.36 7.55
C ASP A 131 6.35 -18.98 7.81
N HIS A 132 6.59 -18.00 6.94
CA HIS A 132 6.09 -16.64 7.11
C HIS A 132 4.89 -16.34 6.20
N ILE A 133 3.77 -15.96 6.82
CA ILE A 133 2.59 -15.43 6.13
C ILE A 133 2.91 -13.98 5.74
N TRP A 134 3.20 -13.74 4.45
CA TRP A 134 3.56 -12.41 3.97
C TRP A 134 2.43 -11.71 3.20
N LYS A 135 1.47 -12.46 2.64
CA LYS A 135 0.26 -11.87 2.06
C LYS A 135 -0.61 -11.31 3.18
N ALA A 136 -0.88 -10.01 3.13
CA ALA A 136 -1.69 -9.32 4.13
C ALA A 136 -3.18 -9.23 3.69
N PRO A 137 -4.10 -8.71 4.54
CA PRO A 137 -5.55 -8.83 4.34
C PRO A 137 -6.10 -8.39 2.97
N SER A 138 -5.51 -7.36 2.36
CA SER A 138 -5.94 -6.83 1.05
C SER A 138 -5.25 -7.49 -0.15
N TRP A 139 -4.40 -8.50 0.08
CA TRP A 139 -3.69 -9.22 -0.98
C TRP A 139 -4.61 -9.70 -2.11
N ASN A 140 -5.76 -10.29 -1.76
CA ASN A 140 -6.73 -10.81 -2.73
C ASN A 140 -7.31 -9.70 -3.62
N HIS A 141 -7.56 -8.52 -3.07
CA HIS A 141 -8.02 -7.35 -3.81
C HIS A 141 -6.92 -6.79 -4.72
N PHE A 142 -5.68 -6.75 -4.23
CA PHE A 142 -4.51 -6.35 -5.00
C PHE A 142 -4.24 -7.30 -6.18
N PHE A 143 -4.32 -8.61 -5.93
CA PHE A 143 -4.24 -9.64 -6.96
C PHE A 143 -5.34 -9.46 -8.01
N HIS A 144 -6.60 -9.26 -7.58
CA HIS A 144 -7.72 -9.04 -8.49
C HIS A 144 -7.52 -7.80 -9.38
N ALA A 145 -7.11 -6.68 -8.79
CA ALA A 145 -6.82 -5.45 -9.54
C ALA A 145 -5.73 -5.69 -10.59
N THR A 146 -4.65 -6.37 -10.19
CA THR A 146 -3.53 -6.71 -11.07
C THR A 146 -3.96 -7.67 -12.19
N TYR A 147 -4.68 -8.75 -11.85
CA TYR A 147 -5.15 -9.77 -12.79
C TYR A 147 -6.06 -9.19 -13.88
N ASN A 148 -6.96 -8.28 -13.49
CA ASN A 148 -7.89 -7.59 -14.38
C ASN A 148 -7.33 -6.31 -15.01
N ASN A 149 -6.03 -6.03 -14.81
CA ASN A 149 -5.32 -4.87 -15.35
C ASN A 149 -5.99 -3.52 -14.99
N ARG A 150 -6.54 -3.44 -13.78
CA ARG A 150 -7.17 -2.23 -13.25
C ARG A 150 -6.10 -1.20 -12.91
N PRO A 151 -6.36 0.11 -13.10
CA PRO A 151 -5.47 1.15 -12.60
C PRO A 151 -5.27 1.04 -11.08
N VAL A 152 -4.02 0.97 -10.65
CA VAL A 152 -3.62 0.77 -9.25
C VAL A 152 -2.82 1.98 -8.75
N SER A 153 -3.20 2.48 -7.58
CA SER A 153 -2.42 3.47 -6.83
C SER A 153 -1.87 2.86 -5.55
N ILE A 154 -0.58 3.07 -5.29
CA ILE A 154 0.03 2.74 -3.99
C ILE A 154 0.23 4.04 -3.22
N ILE A 155 -0.30 4.14 -2.01
CA ILE A 155 -0.18 5.31 -1.13
C ILE A 155 0.33 4.82 0.23
N THR A 156 1.62 4.96 0.48
CA THR A 156 2.32 4.35 1.62
C THR A 156 3.15 5.36 2.40
N ALA A 157 3.30 5.11 3.70
CA ALA A 157 4.20 5.86 4.58
C ALA A 157 5.70 5.57 4.33
N ARG A 158 6.04 4.60 3.46
CA ARG A 158 7.44 4.36 3.06
C ARG A 158 8.06 5.63 2.44
N GLY A 159 9.38 5.74 2.58
CA GLY A 159 10.19 6.80 1.98
C GLY A 159 11.07 6.32 0.82
N HIS A 160 10.89 5.08 0.36
CA HIS A 160 11.48 4.56 -0.87
C HIS A 160 10.98 5.34 -2.08
N ARG A 161 11.83 5.48 -3.10
CA ARG A 161 11.49 6.01 -4.41
C ARG A 161 10.49 5.09 -5.11
N GLU A 162 9.75 5.66 -6.03
CA GLU A 162 8.78 4.95 -6.85
C GLU A 162 9.40 3.75 -7.57
N GLU A 163 10.60 3.89 -8.15
CA GLU A 163 11.27 2.80 -8.86
C GLU A 163 11.61 1.64 -7.91
N THR A 164 12.02 1.93 -6.69
CA THR A 164 12.34 0.89 -5.69
C THR A 164 11.10 0.11 -5.29
N ILE A 165 9.94 0.76 -5.17
CA ILE A 165 8.66 0.10 -4.89
C ILE A 165 8.25 -0.79 -6.08
N ARG A 166 8.40 -0.30 -7.31
CA ARG A 166 8.15 -1.07 -8.53
C ARG A 166 9.04 -2.31 -8.60
N ASP A 167 10.34 -2.18 -8.33
CA ASP A 167 11.31 -3.28 -8.33
C ASP A 167 10.92 -4.40 -7.34
N GLY A 168 10.44 -4.04 -6.15
CA GLY A 168 9.97 -5.03 -5.18
C GLY A 168 8.70 -5.75 -5.64
N ILE A 169 7.74 -5.04 -6.23
CA ILE A 169 6.51 -5.66 -6.76
C ILE A 169 6.83 -6.52 -8.00
N ASP A 170 7.75 -6.10 -8.86
CA ASP A 170 8.19 -6.90 -10.00
C ASP A 170 8.90 -8.20 -9.56
N LEU A 171 9.54 -8.22 -8.39
CA LEU A 171 10.07 -9.45 -7.82
C LEU A 171 8.94 -10.44 -7.45
N ILE A 172 7.84 -9.95 -6.88
CA ILE A 172 6.65 -10.76 -6.59
C ILE A 172 6.06 -11.37 -7.87
N VAL A 173 6.00 -10.59 -8.96
CA VAL A 173 5.57 -11.07 -10.29
C VAL A 173 6.54 -12.13 -10.82
N LYS A 174 7.85 -11.86 -10.75
CA LYS A 174 8.91 -12.76 -11.22
C LYS A 174 8.93 -14.10 -10.48
N GLU A 175 8.53 -14.12 -9.22
CA GLU A 175 8.42 -15.33 -8.41
C GLU A 175 7.04 -16.02 -8.51
N GLY A 176 6.13 -15.51 -9.35
CA GLY A 176 4.89 -16.19 -9.73
C GLY A 176 3.69 -15.92 -8.81
N HIS A 177 3.78 -14.97 -7.88
CA HIS A 177 2.70 -14.66 -6.95
C HIS A 177 1.71 -13.63 -7.50
N LEU A 178 2.12 -12.84 -8.48
CA LEU A 178 1.23 -11.97 -9.25
C LEU A 178 1.23 -12.39 -10.73
N PRO A 179 0.08 -12.28 -11.42
CA PRO A 179 -0.06 -12.74 -12.81
C PRO A 179 0.67 -11.83 -13.81
N ASN A 180 0.79 -10.54 -13.49
CA ASN A 180 1.45 -9.51 -14.29
C ASN A 180 1.87 -8.35 -13.38
N THR A 181 2.72 -7.45 -13.87
CA THR A 181 2.98 -6.17 -13.20
C THR A 181 1.66 -5.37 -13.11
N PRO A 182 1.35 -4.73 -11.97
CA PRO A 182 0.18 -3.87 -11.84
C PRO A 182 0.17 -2.75 -12.88
N ASN A 183 -1.02 -2.37 -13.34
CA ASN A 183 -1.21 -1.16 -14.15
C ASN A 183 -1.12 0.06 -13.21
N PHE A 184 0.10 0.45 -12.84
CA PHE A 184 0.33 1.54 -11.92
C PHE A 184 -0.15 2.88 -12.47
N HIS A 185 -1.15 3.45 -11.83
CA HIS A 185 -1.65 4.82 -12.03
C HIS A 185 -0.76 5.84 -11.28
N THR A 186 -0.57 5.61 -9.98
CA THR A 186 0.28 6.46 -9.13
C THR A 186 0.99 5.64 -8.06
N ILE A 187 2.17 6.09 -7.64
CA ILE A 187 2.85 5.60 -6.44
C ILE A 187 3.25 6.83 -5.62
N TYR A 188 2.70 6.93 -4.43
CA TYR A 188 2.95 8.00 -3.46
C TYR A 188 3.58 7.40 -2.21
N ALA A 189 4.90 7.41 -2.15
CA ALA A 189 5.67 7.13 -0.95
C ALA A 189 5.80 8.42 -0.15
N VAL A 190 4.83 8.73 0.71
CA VAL A 190 4.63 10.09 1.22
C VAL A 190 5.74 10.58 2.16
N SER A 191 6.56 9.68 2.69
CA SER A 191 7.75 10.04 3.49
C SER A 191 9.00 10.26 2.65
N ASN A 192 8.95 9.96 1.34
CA ASN A 192 10.07 10.20 0.43
C ASN A 192 10.24 11.73 0.25
N PRO A 193 11.47 12.28 0.32
CA PRO A 193 11.67 13.73 0.28
C PRO A 193 11.04 14.44 -0.92
N GLU A 194 11.14 13.87 -2.11
CA GLU A 194 10.60 14.46 -3.35
C GLU A 194 9.06 14.40 -3.36
N THR A 195 8.49 13.25 -2.98
CA THR A 195 7.03 13.10 -2.89
C THR A 195 6.43 13.99 -1.81
N ARG A 196 7.10 14.08 -0.65
CA ARG A 196 6.74 14.96 0.46
C ARG A 196 6.70 16.42 0.01
N GLU A 197 7.74 16.89 -0.66
CA GLU A 197 7.82 18.25 -1.18
C GLU A 197 6.73 18.53 -2.22
N ARG A 198 6.48 17.59 -3.15
CA ARG A 198 5.39 17.68 -4.13
C ARG A 198 4.02 17.86 -3.48
N LEU A 199 3.76 17.14 -2.39
CA LEU A 199 2.51 17.20 -1.62
C LEU A 199 2.46 18.40 -0.64
N GLY A 200 3.45 19.30 -0.69
CA GLY A 200 3.52 20.50 0.13
C GLY A 200 3.97 20.25 1.57
N GLY A 201 4.64 19.13 1.85
CA GLY A 201 5.26 18.85 3.14
C GLY A 201 6.60 19.56 3.30
N CYS A 202 6.70 20.49 4.24
CA CYS A 202 7.95 21.16 4.60
C CYS A 202 8.82 20.29 5.53
N ARG A 203 10.12 20.59 5.60
CA ARG A 203 11.12 19.74 6.30
C ARG A 203 10.94 19.62 7.82
N GLU A 204 10.27 20.56 8.49
CA GLU A 204 10.32 20.66 9.95
C GLU A 204 9.05 20.17 10.68
N ASP A 205 7.93 19.93 9.98
CA ASP A 205 6.63 19.69 10.62
C ASP A 205 5.63 18.86 9.80
N TYR A 206 6.06 18.18 8.73
CA TYR A 206 5.15 17.39 7.92
C TYR A 206 4.49 16.24 8.70
N ASN A 207 3.22 15.99 8.40
CA ASN A 207 2.43 14.92 8.99
C ASN A 207 2.08 13.86 7.94
N VAL A 208 2.52 12.62 8.14
CA VAL A 208 2.29 11.50 7.20
C VAL A 208 0.81 11.32 6.84
N PRO A 209 -0.13 11.28 7.82
CA PRO A 209 -1.57 11.33 7.56
C PRO A 209 -1.98 12.42 6.56
N GLU A 210 -1.60 13.68 6.78
CA GLU A 210 -1.97 14.80 5.89
C GLU A 210 -1.44 14.60 4.46
N LEU A 211 -0.22 14.08 4.32
CA LEU A 211 0.34 13.79 2.99
C LEU A 211 -0.39 12.61 2.32
N LYS A 212 -0.77 11.56 3.07
CA LYS A 212 -1.63 10.48 2.54
C LYS A 212 -2.96 11.05 2.05
N TYR A 213 -3.59 11.94 2.80
CA TYR A 213 -4.83 12.61 2.41
C TYR A 213 -4.67 13.30 1.04
N LYS A 214 -3.66 14.16 0.92
CA LYS A 214 -3.36 14.88 -0.33
C LYS A 214 -3.05 13.94 -1.49
N ALA A 215 -2.33 12.84 -1.24
CA ALA A 215 -2.01 11.83 -2.25
C ALA A 215 -3.27 11.12 -2.80
N ILE A 216 -4.29 10.90 -1.97
CA ILE A 216 -5.59 10.34 -2.41
C ILE A 216 -6.27 11.31 -3.36
N ILE A 217 -6.36 12.60 -2.97
CA ILE A 217 -6.97 13.65 -3.79
C ILE A 217 -6.24 13.77 -5.14
N GLU A 218 -4.92 13.96 -5.13
CA GLU A 218 -4.11 14.07 -6.35
C GLU A 218 -4.24 12.82 -7.24
N SER A 219 -4.31 11.62 -6.66
CA SER A 219 -4.46 10.38 -7.44
C SER A 219 -5.78 10.36 -8.22
N VAL A 220 -6.88 10.83 -7.62
CA VAL A 220 -8.18 10.94 -8.32
C VAL A 220 -8.14 12.01 -9.39
N GLU A 221 -7.58 13.19 -9.11
CA GLU A 221 -7.46 14.27 -10.09
C GLU A 221 -6.59 13.87 -11.28
N LYS A 222 -5.47 13.19 -11.01
CA LYS A 222 -4.60 12.64 -12.06
C LYS A 222 -5.33 11.58 -12.89
N ALA A 223 -6.18 10.75 -12.26
CA ALA A 223 -6.98 9.77 -12.99
C ALA A 223 -7.93 10.46 -13.99
N ILE A 224 -8.59 11.53 -13.57
CA ILE A 224 -9.47 12.32 -14.44
C ILE A 224 -8.67 12.98 -15.57
N LYS A 225 -7.47 13.49 -15.28
CA LYS A 225 -6.58 14.10 -16.28
C LYS A 225 -6.10 13.09 -17.33
N GLU A 226 -5.75 11.88 -16.91
CA GLU A 226 -5.13 10.87 -17.77
C GLU A 226 -6.16 10.01 -18.52
N TYR A 227 -7.25 9.63 -17.85
CA TYR A 227 -8.27 8.73 -18.39
C TYR A 227 -9.52 9.45 -18.88
N GLY A 228 -9.59 10.78 -18.72
CA GLY A 228 -10.75 11.60 -19.01
C GLY A 228 -11.74 11.62 -17.85
N TYR A 229 -12.67 12.57 -17.90
CA TYR A 229 -13.77 12.63 -16.94
C TYR A 229 -14.87 11.63 -17.32
N SER A 230 -15.33 10.84 -16.36
CA SER A 230 -16.54 10.02 -16.48
C SER A 230 -17.27 10.00 -15.14
N ASP A 231 -18.58 10.24 -15.18
CA ASP A 231 -19.46 10.08 -14.02
C ASP A 231 -19.43 8.66 -13.46
N TYR A 232 -19.02 7.69 -14.28
CA TYR A 232 -19.05 6.28 -13.95
C TYR A 232 -17.71 5.76 -13.45
N HIS A 233 -16.73 6.64 -13.20
CA HIS A 233 -15.52 6.27 -12.49
C HIS A 233 -15.80 5.87 -11.05
N ARG A 234 -15.03 4.90 -10.59
CA ARG A 234 -15.12 4.33 -9.25
C ARG A 234 -13.74 4.30 -8.63
N PHE A 235 -13.62 4.80 -7.42
CA PHE A 235 -12.38 4.85 -6.67
C PHE A 235 -12.59 4.12 -5.36
N GLY A 236 -11.65 3.24 -4.98
CA GLY A 236 -11.73 2.50 -3.74
C GLY A 236 -10.36 2.39 -3.11
N MET A 237 -10.25 2.75 -1.83
CA MET A 237 -9.01 2.56 -1.07
C MET A 237 -9.21 1.56 0.05
N SER A 238 -8.25 0.64 0.19
CA SER A 238 -8.20 -0.32 1.29
C SER A 238 -7.04 -0.04 2.24
N ASP A 239 -7.28 -0.22 3.54
CA ASP A 239 -6.31 -0.12 4.63
C ASP A 239 -6.76 -1.04 5.80
N ASP A 240 -5.81 -1.51 6.61
CA ASP A 240 -6.07 -2.33 7.80
C ASP A 240 -6.08 -1.50 9.11
N ASP A 241 -5.48 -0.30 9.11
CA ASP A 241 -5.42 0.58 10.28
C ASP A 241 -6.69 1.46 10.41
N PRO A 242 -7.43 1.40 11.54
CA PRO A 242 -8.61 2.23 11.75
C PRO A 242 -8.36 3.75 11.66
N GLY A 243 -7.18 4.22 12.05
CA GLY A 243 -6.83 5.64 11.99
C GLY A 243 -6.63 6.13 10.57
N ASN A 244 -6.02 5.32 9.70
CA ASN A 244 -5.96 5.59 8.27
C ASN A 244 -7.34 5.55 7.62
N ILE A 245 -8.22 4.65 8.08
CA ILE A 245 -9.59 4.50 7.54
C ILE A 245 -10.44 5.77 7.73
N ASP A 246 -10.36 6.43 8.88
CA ASP A 246 -11.04 7.71 9.09
C ASP A 246 -10.53 8.78 8.13
N LEU A 247 -9.20 8.87 7.98
CA LEU A 247 -8.56 9.80 7.04
C LEU A 247 -8.94 9.56 5.58
N ILE A 248 -8.98 8.29 5.17
CA ILE A 248 -9.41 7.90 3.82
C ILE A 248 -10.87 8.30 3.62
N THR A 249 -11.71 8.11 4.64
CA THR A 249 -13.12 8.49 4.60
C THR A 249 -13.27 10.00 4.37
N ASP A 250 -12.53 10.82 5.10
CA ASP A 250 -12.56 12.28 4.93
C ASP A 250 -12.16 12.69 3.50
N ALA A 251 -11.09 12.09 2.96
CA ALA A 251 -10.63 12.37 1.59
C ALA A 251 -11.70 11.98 0.56
N MET A 252 -12.34 10.82 0.74
CA MET A 252 -13.40 10.34 -0.15
C MET A 252 -14.68 11.19 -0.04
N VAL A 253 -14.99 11.76 1.13
CA VAL A 253 -16.09 12.73 1.32
C VAL A 253 -15.81 14.02 0.55
N GLU A 254 -14.61 14.59 0.66
CA GLU A 254 -14.23 15.77 -0.13
C GLU A 254 -14.34 15.50 -1.63
N LEU A 255 -13.83 14.35 -2.09
CA LEU A 255 -13.92 13.94 -3.48
C LEU A 255 -15.36 13.70 -3.93
N LYS A 256 -16.22 13.16 -3.08
CA LYS A 256 -17.65 12.98 -3.38
C LYS A 256 -18.36 14.32 -3.52
N GLN A 257 -18.02 15.32 -2.72
CA GLN A 257 -18.55 16.68 -2.87
C GLN A 257 -18.06 17.32 -4.18
N LYS A 258 -16.79 17.12 -4.55
CA LYS A 258 -16.20 17.65 -5.79
C LYS A 258 -16.69 16.93 -7.05
N PHE A 259 -16.93 15.63 -6.97
CA PHE A 259 -17.37 14.78 -8.07
C PHE A 259 -18.61 13.96 -7.69
N PRO A 260 -19.81 14.59 -7.56
CA PRO A 260 -20.99 13.96 -6.97
C PRO A 260 -21.51 12.72 -7.68
N ARG A 261 -21.22 12.58 -8.99
CA ARG A 261 -21.70 11.45 -9.78
C ARG A 261 -20.76 10.24 -9.75
N MET A 262 -19.49 10.41 -9.41
CA MET A 262 -18.54 9.31 -9.25
C MET A 262 -18.80 8.52 -7.96
N SER A 263 -18.37 7.27 -7.92
CA SER A 263 -18.47 6.43 -6.72
C SER A 263 -17.13 6.36 -5.98
N PHE A 264 -17.18 6.54 -4.67
CA PHE A 264 -16.02 6.49 -3.78
C PHE A 264 -16.28 5.45 -2.68
N PHE A 265 -15.32 4.56 -2.50
CA PHE A 265 -15.42 3.43 -1.58
C PHE A 265 -14.27 3.45 -0.58
N VAL A 266 -14.61 3.19 0.68
CA VAL A 266 -13.65 2.98 1.77
C VAL A 266 -13.74 1.51 2.18
N ILE A 267 -12.62 0.82 2.17
CA ILE A 267 -12.56 -0.60 2.53
C ILE A 267 -11.64 -0.76 3.73
N GLN A 268 -12.20 -1.21 4.86
CA GLN A 268 -11.40 -1.63 5.99
C GLN A 268 -11.16 -3.13 5.93
N THR A 269 -9.90 -3.54 5.92
CA THR A 269 -9.56 -4.97 5.88
C THR A 269 -9.17 -5.49 7.25
N TYR A 270 -9.45 -6.78 7.48
CA TYR A 270 -9.11 -7.50 8.70
C TYR A 270 -8.56 -8.88 8.30
N ASP A 271 -7.87 -9.55 9.22
CA ASP A 271 -7.31 -10.90 8.99
C ASP A 271 -8.32 -11.92 8.43
N ASN A 272 -9.61 -11.77 8.75
CA ASN A 272 -10.66 -12.72 8.41
C ASN A 272 -11.83 -12.11 7.61
N GLY A 273 -11.66 -10.94 7.00
CA GLY A 273 -12.73 -10.31 6.24
C GLY A 273 -12.49 -8.84 5.93
N PHE A 274 -13.52 -8.14 5.51
CA PHE A 274 -13.45 -6.71 5.23
C PHE A 274 -14.81 -6.05 5.45
N GLU A 275 -14.80 -4.74 5.66
CA GLU A 275 -15.98 -3.91 5.58
C GLU A 275 -15.83 -2.95 4.40
N ARG A 276 -16.87 -2.86 3.56
CA ARG A 276 -16.91 -1.94 2.42
C ARG A 276 -18.01 -0.92 2.62
N ARG A 277 -17.63 0.35 2.57
CA ARG A 277 -18.52 1.51 2.67
C ARG A 277 -18.48 2.33 1.39
N GLU A 278 -19.63 2.78 0.92
CA GLU A 278 -19.73 3.78 -0.15
C GLU A 278 -20.00 5.15 0.46
N VAL A 279 -19.26 6.15 -0.01
CA VAL A 279 -19.47 7.55 0.37
C VAL A 279 -20.49 8.16 -0.57
N LEU A 280 -21.67 8.45 -0.05
CA LEU A 280 -22.75 9.16 -0.74
C LEU A 280 -22.71 10.65 -0.36
N THR A 281 -23.46 11.48 -1.06
CA THR A 281 -23.43 12.94 -0.86
C THR A 281 -23.81 13.36 0.56
N ASN A 282 -24.71 12.61 1.21
CA ASN A 282 -25.28 12.97 2.52
C ASN A 282 -25.03 11.92 3.60
N GLU A 283 -24.49 10.76 3.26
CA GLU A 283 -24.29 9.66 4.20
C GLU A 283 -23.16 8.73 3.74
N ILE A 284 -22.70 7.89 4.64
CA ILE A 284 -21.79 6.79 4.35
C ILE A 284 -22.57 5.49 4.55
N LYS A 285 -22.67 4.69 3.49
CA LYS A 285 -23.47 3.46 3.51
C LYS A 285 -22.57 2.24 3.54
N THR A 286 -22.73 1.38 4.55
CA THR A 286 -22.10 0.05 4.54
C THR A 286 -22.78 -0.83 3.49
N ILE A 287 -21.99 -1.27 2.51
CA ILE A 287 -22.44 -2.14 1.41
C ILE A 287 -22.18 -3.61 1.74
N VAL A 288 -21.06 -3.88 2.39
CA VAL A 288 -20.69 -5.22 2.89
C VAL A 288 -20.18 -5.04 4.30
N SER A 289 -20.86 -5.63 5.28
CA SER A 289 -20.39 -5.65 6.67
C SER A 289 -19.32 -6.71 6.88
N LYS A 290 -18.53 -6.58 7.95
CA LYS A 290 -17.54 -7.59 8.34
C LYS A 290 -18.14 -8.99 8.48
N SER A 291 -19.35 -9.10 9.04
CA SER A 291 -20.04 -10.39 9.22
C SER A 291 -20.52 -11.03 7.93
N GLU A 292 -20.78 -10.24 6.89
CA GLU A 292 -21.21 -10.72 5.57
C GLU A 292 -20.02 -11.02 4.66
N SER A 293 -18.87 -10.41 4.95
CA SER A 293 -17.66 -10.59 4.17
C SER A 293 -17.16 -12.03 4.28
N ARG A 294 -16.73 -12.57 3.15
CA ARG A 294 -16.04 -13.86 3.07
C ARG A 294 -14.67 -13.63 2.44
N LEU A 295 -13.64 -14.31 2.92
CA LEU A 295 -12.25 -14.16 2.45
C LEU A 295 -12.06 -14.45 0.95
N ASP A 296 -12.98 -15.20 0.35
CA ASP A 296 -13.01 -15.55 -1.08
C ASP A 296 -13.66 -14.47 -1.97
N GLN A 297 -14.26 -13.42 -1.39
CA GLN A 297 -14.71 -12.25 -2.15
C GLN A 297 -13.48 -11.42 -2.57
N LEU A 298 -13.17 -11.45 -3.86
CA LEU A 298 -11.93 -10.91 -4.42
C LEU A 298 -12.06 -9.48 -4.97
N ASN A 299 -13.28 -8.98 -5.11
CA ASN A 299 -13.54 -7.75 -5.87
C ASN A 299 -14.06 -6.63 -4.98
N LEU A 300 -13.27 -5.55 -4.86
CA LEU A 300 -13.66 -4.33 -4.12
C LEU A 300 -14.95 -3.69 -4.64
N PHE A 301 -15.34 -3.95 -5.89
CA PHE A 301 -16.46 -3.29 -6.57
C PHE A 301 -17.54 -4.23 -7.11
N ALA A 302 -17.55 -5.50 -6.67
CA ALA A 302 -18.64 -6.45 -6.94
C ALA A 302 -19.97 -5.96 -6.37
#